data_AF-A0A7V2T1T1-F1
#
_entry.id   AF-A0A7V2T1T1-F1
#
_cell.length_a   1.000
_cell.length_b   1.000
_cell.length_c   1.000
_cell.angle_alpha   90.00
_cell.angle_beta   90.00
_cell.angle_gamma   90.00
#
_symmetry.space_group_name_H-M   'P 1'
#
loop_
_entity.id
_entity.type
_entity.pdbx_description
1 polymer ?
#
loop_
_entity_poly.entity_id
_entity_poly.type
_entity_poly.pdbx_seq_one_letter_code
_entity_poly.pdbx_strand_id
1 'polypeptide(L)'
;MKILIVLILLAGLLLASLALNYIFYKKVSSLVTLLYASKLDPNGLNRYPTATLPDQLITNKTSKPKVMFYGDSRALSWTNPAFDHYDFINRAIGGQTSIQIAARFQAHVVA
;
A
#
# COMPACT_ATOMS: atom_id res chain seq x y z
N MET A 1 -12.88 -51.09 18.04
CA MET A 1 -11.78 -50.50 17.24
C MET A 1 -12.26 -49.66 16.05
N LYS A 2 -13.19 -50.14 15.21
CA LYS A 2 -13.71 -49.39 14.04
C LYS A 2 -14.32 -48.01 14.37
N ILE A 3 -15.12 -47.91 15.42
CA ILE A 3 -15.75 -46.65 15.86
C ILE A 3 -14.71 -45.62 16.30
N LEU A 4 -13.66 -46.04 17.00
CA LEU A 4 -12.59 -45.15 17.46
C LEU A 4 -11.83 -44.52 16.29
N ILE A 5 -11.56 -45.31 15.24
CA ILE A 5 -10.90 -44.82 14.02
C ILE A 5 -11.76 -43.76 13.31
N VAL A 6 -13.07 -44.00 13.22
CA VAL A 6 -14.01 -43.03 12.63
C VAL A 6 -14.04 -41.72 13.43
N LEU A 7 -14.07 -41.81 14.77
CA LEU A 7 -14.05 -40.62 15.63
C LEU A 7 -12.77 -39.80 15.48
N ILE A 8 -11.60 -40.45 15.38
CA ILE A 8 -10.31 -39.77 15.15
C ILE A 8 -10.30 -39.07 13.79
N LEU A 9 -10.80 -39.73 12.74
CA LEU A 9 -10.93 -39.13 11.41
C LEU A 9 -11.83 -37.90 11.42
N LEU A 10 -13.00 -37.99 12.05
CA LEU A 10 -13.94 -36.87 12.17
C LEU A 10 -13.35 -35.71 12.98
N ALA A 11 -12.64 -36.00 14.08
CA ALA A 11 -11.95 -34.99 14.87
C ALA A 11 -10.85 -34.30 14.04
N GLY A 12 -10.07 -35.05 13.27
CA GLY A 12 -9.06 -34.50 12.37
C GLY A 12 -9.65 -33.60 11.29
N LEU A 13 -10.73 -34.05 10.65
CA LEU A 13 -11.48 -33.26 9.66
C LEU A 13 -12.05 -31.96 10.26
N LEU A 14 -12.58 -32.04 11.48
CA LEU A 14 -13.10 -30.86 12.19
C LEU A 14 -11.98 -29.84 12.47
N LEU A 15 -10.83 -30.30 12.97
CA LEU A 15 -9.69 -29.43 13.25
C LEU A 15 -9.14 -28.78 11.98
N ALA A 16 -9.02 -29.55 10.88
CA ALA A 16 -8.61 -29.02 9.59
C ALA A 16 -9.60 -27.95 9.07
N SER A 17 -10.92 -28.21 9.19
CA SER A 17 -11.96 -27.26 8.80
C SER A 17 -11.90 -25.96 9.61
N LEU A 18 -11.71 -26.04 10.92
CA LEU A 18 -11.54 -24.88 11.80
C LEU A 18 -10.29 -24.07 11.44
N ALA A 19 -9.16 -24.74 11.19
CA ALA A 19 -7.93 -24.08 10.79
C ALA A 19 -8.08 -23.34 9.45
N LEU A 20 -8.69 -23.97 8.45
CA LEU A 20 -8.97 -23.32 7.16
C LEU A 20 -9.89 -22.11 7.31
N ASN A 21 -10.98 -22.24 8.09
CA ASN A 21 -11.90 -21.13 8.34
C ASN A 21 -11.17 -19.95 9.00
N TYR A 22 -10.30 -20.21 9.96
CA TYR A 22 -9.51 -19.17 10.61
C TYR A 22 -8.56 -18.47 9.63
N ILE A 23 -7.87 -19.23 8.77
CA ILE A 23 -6.97 -18.69 7.74
C ILE A 23 -7.76 -17.82 6.75
N PHE A 24 -8.91 -18.28 6.29
CA PHE A 24 -9.76 -17.53 5.37
C PHE A 24 -10.34 -16.26 6.00
N TYR A 25 -10.79 -16.34 7.26
CA TYR A 25 -11.25 -15.17 8.00
C TYR A 25 -10.17 -14.09 8.09
N LYS A 26 -8.94 -14.47 8.44
CA LYS A 26 -7.80 -13.52 8.47
C LYS A 26 -7.55 -12.88 7.11
N LYS A 27 -7.59 -13.67 6.03
CA LYS A 27 -7.37 -13.16 4.66
C LYS A 27 -8.46 -12.19 4.23
N VAL A 28 -9.72 -12.52 4.50
CA VAL A 28 -10.86 -11.64 4.18
C VAL A 28 -10.79 -10.34 4.98
N SER A 29 -10.51 -10.41 6.28
CA SER A 29 -10.40 -9.22 7.13
C SER A 29 -9.38 -8.22 6.58
N SER A 30 -8.19 -8.68 6.16
CA SER A 30 -7.17 -7.82 5.54
C SER A 30 -7.65 -7.16 4.25
N LEU A 31 -8.31 -7.92 3.37
CA LEU A 31 -8.86 -7.39 2.11
C LEU A 31 -9.97 -6.37 2.34
N VAL A 32 -10.82 -6.63 3.33
CA VAL A 32 -11.92 -5.73 3.73
C VAL A 32 -11.36 -4.42 4.29
N THR A 33 -10.34 -4.46 5.14
CA THR A 33 -9.66 -3.26 5.62
C THR A 33 -9.08 -2.43 4.48
N LEU A 34 -8.43 -3.08 3.50
CA LEU A 34 -7.90 -2.39 2.32
C LEU A 34 -9.00 -1.73 1.48
N LEU A 35 -10.13 -2.42 1.29
CA LEU A 35 -11.28 -1.89 0.58
C LEU A 35 -11.88 -0.68 1.31
N TYR A 36 -12.07 -0.75 2.62
CA TYR A 36 -12.58 0.38 3.40
C TYR A 36 -11.61 1.54 3.43
N ALA A 37 -10.29 1.29 3.51
CA ALA A 37 -9.28 2.33 3.40
C ALA A 37 -9.40 3.09 2.06
N SER A 38 -9.60 2.36 0.96
CA SER A 38 -9.82 2.99 -0.36
C SER A 38 -11.16 3.75 -0.46
N LYS A 39 -12.17 3.40 0.33
CA LYS A 39 -13.42 4.16 0.39
C LYS A 39 -13.28 5.45 1.19
N LEU A 40 -12.52 5.42 2.29
CA LEU A 40 -12.28 6.58 3.14
C LEU A 40 -11.32 7.58 2.50
N ASP A 41 -10.36 7.08 1.71
CA ASP A 41 -9.40 7.91 0.98
C ASP A 41 -9.20 7.37 -0.45
N PRO A 42 -10.14 7.69 -1.37
CA PRO A 42 -10.13 7.14 -2.73
C PRO A 42 -8.92 7.56 -3.56
N ASN A 43 -8.28 8.68 -3.19
CA ASN A 43 -7.14 9.23 -3.92
C ASN A 43 -5.81 9.07 -3.16
N GLY A 44 -5.83 8.49 -1.94
CA GLY A 44 -4.64 8.31 -1.11
C GLY A 44 -4.01 9.62 -0.65
N LEU A 45 -4.80 10.67 -0.42
CA LEU A 45 -4.32 11.99 0.00
C LEU A 45 -3.63 11.96 1.37
N ASN A 46 -4.03 11.04 2.24
CA ASN A 46 -3.44 10.90 3.58
C ASN A 46 -2.14 10.09 3.57
N ARG A 47 -1.77 9.47 2.44
CA ARG A 47 -0.54 8.68 2.34
C ARG A 47 0.72 9.53 2.40
N TYR A 48 0.64 10.76 1.90
CA TYR A 48 1.70 11.76 1.99
C TYR A 48 1.10 13.08 2.51
N PRO A 49 0.92 13.21 3.85
CA PRO A 49 0.30 14.39 4.43
C PRO A 49 0.93 15.69 3.93
N THR A 50 0.14 16.71 3.63
CA THR A 50 0.64 18.01 3.13
C THR A 50 1.64 18.65 4.10
N ALA A 51 1.52 18.41 5.41
CA ALA A 51 2.51 18.83 6.42
C ALA A 51 3.88 18.12 6.29
N THR A 52 3.94 17.04 5.49
CA THR A 52 5.16 16.35 5.06
C THR A 52 5.48 16.59 3.60
N LEU A 53 4.83 17.54 2.89
CA LEU A 53 5.59 18.32 1.91
C LEU A 53 6.62 19.01 2.75
N PRO A 54 7.85 18.51 2.73
CA PRO A 54 8.83 19.08 3.58
C PRO A 54 9.17 20.36 2.83
N ASP A 55 8.62 21.47 3.33
CA ASP A 55 9.37 22.70 3.37
C ASP A 55 10.81 22.34 3.77
N GLN A 56 11.06 21.36 4.64
CA GLN A 56 12.41 20.84 4.86
C GLN A 56 13.12 20.15 3.68
N LEU A 57 12.48 19.59 2.65
CA LEU A 57 13.22 19.22 1.43
C LEU A 57 13.33 20.44 0.52
N ILE A 58 12.28 21.26 0.34
CA ILE A 58 12.26 22.38 -0.64
C ILE A 58 13.07 23.60 -0.14
N THR A 59 13.17 23.78 1.17
CA THR A 59 13.89 24.84 1.89
C THR A 59 15.21 24.36 2.51
N ASN A 60 15.49 23.04 2.56
CA ASN A 60 16.89 22.64 2.55
C ASN A 60 17.42 23.19 1.22
N LYS A 61 18.25 24.23 1.30
CA LYS A 61 19.02 24.79 0.18
C LYS A 61 20.01 23.72 -0.33
N THR A 62 19.53 22.57 -0.79
CA THR A 62 20.31 21.78 -1.74
C THR A 62 20.22 22.54 -3.05
N SER A 63 21.36 22.85 -3.65
CA SER A 63 21.41 23.56 -4.94
C SER A 63 20.87 22.71 -6.10
N LYS A 64 20.49 21.45 -5.83
CA LYS A 64 20.16 20.45 -6.83
C LYS A 64 18.68 20.52 -7.20
N PRO A 65 18.35 20.52 -8.49
CA PRO A 65 16.98 20.32 -8.93
C PRO A 65 16.42 18.99 -8.40
N LYS A 66 15.12 19.00 -8.08
CA LYS A 66 14.42 17.82 -7.59
C LYS A 66 13.61 17.14 -8.67
N VAL A 67 13.59 15.82 -8.63
CA VAL A 67 12.78 15.00 -9.52
C VAL A 67 11.86 14.15 -8.68
N MET A 68 10.55 14.28 -8.91
CA MET A 68 9.54 13.48 -8.23
C MET A 68 9.07 12.34 -9.14
N PHE A 69 9.23 11.10 -8.68
CA PHE A 69 8.52 9.97 -9.25
C PHE A 69 7.07 9.98 -8.77
N TYR A 70 6.15 10.16 -9.72
CA TYR A 70 4.73 10.29 -9.47
C TYR A 70 3.95 9.33 -10.36
N GLY A 71 3.15 8.46 -9.75
CA GLY A 71 2.43 7.43 -10.48
C GLY A 71 1.89 6.30 -9.60
N ASP A 72 1.80 5.11 -10.19
CA ASP A 72 1.25 3.88 -9.60
C ASP A 72 2.35 2.95 -9.04
N SER A 73 2.08 1.64 -8.98
CA SER A 73 3.04 0.63 -8.53
C SER A 73 4.32 0.57 -9.36
N ARG A 74 4.29 0.96 -10.65
CA ARG A 74 5.49 0.95 -11.52
C ARG A 74 6.46 2.05 -11.11
N ALA A 75 5.96 3.26 -10.90
CA ALA A 75 6.76 4.36 -10.38
C ALA A 75 7.21 4.09 -8.93
N LEU A 76 6.37 3.46 -8.11
CA LEU A 76 6.71 3.12 -6.72
C LEU A 76 7.86 2.11 -6.61
N SER A 77 7.89 1.13 -7.52
CA SER A 77 8.91 0.08 -7.51
C SER A 77 10.22 0.53 -8.18
N TRP A 78 10.25 1.73 -8.75
CA TRP A 78 11.42 2.23 -9.46
C TRP A 78 12.52 2.62 -8.48
N THR A 79 13.71 2.04 -8.66
CA THR A 79 14.89 2.38 -7.85
C THR A 79 15.39 3.77 -8.21
N ASN A 80 15.53 4.65 -7.21
CA ASN A 80 16.05 6.00 -7.45
C ASN A 80 17.45 5.91 -8.09
N PRO A 81 17.65 6.52 -9.26
CA PRO A 81 18.98 6.57 -9.86
C PRO A 81 19.90 7.43 -9.01
N ALA A 82 21.17 7.02 -8.89
CA ALA A 82 22.18 7.75 -8.13
C ALA A 82 22.86 8.79 -9.04
N PHE A 83 22.27 9.97 -9.15
CA PHE A 83 22.90 11.10 -9.83
C PHE A 83 23.24 12.20 -8.83
N ASP A 84 24.48 12.66 -8.85
CA ASP A 84 24.97 13.67 -7.90
C ASP A 84 24.39 15.06 -8.15
N HIS A 85 23.63 15.29 -9.22
CA HIS A 85 23.07 16.61 -9.56
C HIS A 85 21.58 16.73 -9.28
N TYR A 86 20.90 15.64 -8.90
CA TYR A 86 19.46 15.62 -8.68
C TYR A 86 19.10 14.96 -7.37
N ASP A 87 18.09 15.52 -6.69
CA ASP A 87 17.48 14.88 -5.54
C ASP A 87 16.18 14.18 -5.98
N PHE A 88 16.14 12.85 -5.86
CA PHE A 88 14.98 12.04 -6.25
C PHE A 88 14.05 11.79 -5.07
N ILE A 89 12.76 12.03 -5.27
CA ILE A 89 11.70 11.75 -4.30
C ILE A 89 10.66 10.85 -4.96
N ASN A 90 10.23 9.79 -4.28
CA ASN A 90 9.19 8.91 -4.79
C ASN A 90 7.87 9.16 -4.03
N ARG A 91 6.84 9.64 -4.75
CA ARG A 91 5.46 9.84 -4.25
C ARG A 91 4.43 9.02 -5.03
N ALA A 92 4.87 7.90 -5.60
CA ALA A 92 3.98 6.97 -6.24
C ALA A 92 3.15 6.18 -5.20
N ILE A 93 1.98 5.70 -5.60
CA ILE A 93 1.08 4.93 -4.75
C ILE A 93 0.60 3.71 -5.54
N GLY A 94 0.95 2.52 -5.06
CA GLY A 94 0.57 1.26 -5.70
C GLY A 94 -0.95 1.06 -5.77
N GLY A 95 -1.43 0.47 -6.87
CA GLY A 95 -2.84 0.12 -7.06
C GLY A 95 -3.75 1.29 -7.46
N GLN A 96 -3.18 2.43 -7.86
CA GLN A 96 -3.96 3.57 -8.34
C GLN A 96 -4.18 3.55 -9.86
N THR A 97 -5.34 4.05 -10.27
CA THR A 97 -5.69 4.35 -11.67
C THR A 97 -5.17 5.73 -12.08
N SER A 98 -5.13 5.98 -13.39
CA SER A 98 -4.77 7.30 -13.94
C SER A 98 -5.68 8.41 -13.42
N ILE A 99 -6.97 8.14 -13.20
CA ILE A 99 -7.94 9.10 -12.65
C ILE A 99 -7.59 9.48 -11.21
N GLN A 100 -7.28 8.49 -10.36
CA GLN A 100 -6.87 8.75 -8.96
C GLN A 100 -5.52 9.50 -8.89
N ILE A 101 -4.60 9.17 -9.80
CA ILE A 101 -3.31 9.85 -9.93
C ILE A 101 -3.51 11.31 -10.37
N ALA A 102 -4.40 11.58 -11.33
CA ALA A 102 -4.72 12.95 -11.73
C ALA A 102 -5.39 13.73 -10.59
N ALA A 103 -6.34 13.11 -9.88
CA ALA A 103 -7.11 13.75 -8.82
C ALA A 103 -6.26 14.18 -7.62
N ARG A 104 -5.13 13.51 -7.34
CA ARG A 104 -4.22 13.85 -6.24
C ARG A 104 -3.06 14.77 -6.63
N PHE A 105 -2.99 15.23 -7.90
CA PHE A 105 -1.85 16.00 -8.41
C PHE A 105 -1.68 17.33 -7.67
N GLN A 106 -2.79 18.06 -7.48
CA GLN A 106 -2.77 19.34 -6.77
C GLN A 106 -2.19 19.20 -5.35
N ALA A 107 -2.59 18.17 -4.62
CA ALA A 107 -2.19 17.97 -3.23
C ALA A 107 -0.76 17.45 -3.06
N HIS A 108 -0.22 16.73 -4.05
CA HIS A 108 1.06 16.03 -3.91
C HIS A 108 2.21 16.61 -4.74
N VAL A 109 1.92 17.46 -5.74
CA VAL A 109 2.92 18.04 -6.66
C VAL A 109 2.92 19.57 -6.64
N VAL A 110 1.75 20.19 -6.61
CA VAL A 110 1.62 21.67 -6.72
C VAL A 110 1.64 22.36 -5.36
N ALA A 111 1.05 21.71 -4.34
CA ALA A 111 0.95 22.22 -2.98
C ALA A 111 2.31 22.36 -2.28
#